data_AF-A0A177WZE9-F1
#
_entry.id   AF-A0A177WZE9-F1
#
_cell.length_a   1.000
_cell.length_b   1.000
_cell.length_c   1.000
_cell.angle_alpha   90.00
_cell.angle_beta   90.00
_cell.angle_gamma   90.00
#
_symmetry.space_group_name_H-M   'P 1'
#
loop_
_entity.id
_entity.type
_entity.pdbx_description
1 polymer ?
#
loop_
_entity_poly.entity_id
_entity_poly.type
_entity_poly.pdbx_seq_one_letter_code
_entity_poly.pdbx_strand_id
1 'polypeptide(L)'
;MSSAIVVSTSESPAPTFEPSPSTSGSSSPSGSGPPSAILFQPHSDTRVANLFSYYNTLLKQYNLKAAECEILKQECEKRNVVVQGKTLLYIRTLAKCTHTDPSTNLQLKATSNCIKENSEKEERLYIELLAEKIDVCGEVNRLEARMNEVEAKIQSLLFNDQQ
;
A
#
# COMPACT_ATOMS: atom_id res chain seq x y z
N MET A 1 -39.14 61.13 10.78
CA MET A 1 -38.31 62.00 9.92
C MET A 1 -36.94 62.11 10.56
N SER A 2 -35.92 62.01 9.71
CA SER A 2 -34.49 61.75 9.94
C SER A 2 -33.75 62.59 11.00
N SER A 3 -32.79 61.94 11.67
CA SER A 3 -31.50 62.52 12.06
C SER A 3 -30.41 61.45 11.92
N ALA A 4 -29.40 61.76 11.12
CA ALA A 4 -28.25 60.91 10.81
C ALA A 4 -27.22 60.96 11.96
N ILE A 5 -26.58 59.83 12.23
CA ILE A 5 -25.30 59.79 12.95
C ILE A 5 -24.30 59.06 12.05
N VAL A 6 -23.25 59.80 11.70
CA VAL A 6 -22.13 59.43 10.86
C VAL A 6 -21.09 58.74 11.75
N VAL A 7 -20.63 57.55 11.37
CA VAL A 7 -19.40 56.97 11.91
C VAL A 7 -18.55 56.51 10.75
N SER A 8 -17.40 57.17 10.62
CA SER A 8 -16.35 56.96 9.62
C SER A 8 -15.76 55.56 9.72
N THR A 9 -15.77 54.81 8.61
CA THR A 9 -14.85 53.70 8.40
C THR A 9 -13.61 54.26 7.71
N SER A 10 -12.52 54.38 8.46
CA SER A 10 -11.20 54.72 7.94
C SER A 10 -10.73 53.58 7.02
N GLU A 11 -10.79 53.82 5.72
CA GLU A 11 -10.23 52.95 4.70
C GLU A 11 -8.71 53.23 4.63
N SER A 12 -7.91 52.37 5.26
CA SER A 12 -6.48 52.28 4.94
C SER A 12 -6.33 51.33 3.75
N PRO A 13 -5.71 51.73 2.63
CA PRO A 13 -5.40 50.79 1.57
C PRO A 13 -4.35 49.80 2.07
N ALA A 14 -4.65 48.51 1.96
CA ALA A 14 -3.68 47.44 2.19
C ALA A 14 -2.54 47.54 1.16
N PRO A 15 -1.29 47.22 1.54
CA PRO A 15 -0.15 47.29 0.64
C PRO A 15 -0.29 46.29 -0.51
N THR A 16 -0.14 46.78 -1.74
CA THR A 16 -0.03 45.97 -2.95
C THR A 16 1.28 45.20 -2.90
N PHE A 17 1.21 43.90 -2.63
CA PHE A 17 2.34 42.99 -2.85
C PHE A 17 2.36 42.60 -4.33
N GLU A 18 3.41 43.01 -5.04
CA GLU A 18 3.77 42.43 -6.33
C GLU A 18 3.93 40.90 -6.20
N PRO A 19 3.39 40.10 -7.12
CA PRO A 19 3.69 38.68 -7.15
C PRO A 19 5.12 38.48 -7.69
N SER A 20 6.00 37.97 -6.84
CA SER A 20 7.30 37.41 -7.23
C SER A 20 7.13 36.34 -8.33
N PRO A 21 8.09 36.21 -9.26
CA PRO A 21 8.02 35.22 -10.33
C PRO A 21 7.97 33.82 -9.71
N SER A 22 6.86 33.14 -9.95
CA SER A 22 6.66 31.76 -9.49
C SER A 22 7.61 30.85 -10.24
N THR A 23 8.48 30.20 -9.49
CA THR A 23 9.23 29.03 -9.94
C THR A 23 8.21 27.95 -10.28
N SER A 24 8.01 27.67 -11.57
CA SER A 24 7.23 26.54 -12.05
C SER A 24 7.99 25.24 -11.79
N GLY A 25 8.09 24.86 -10.51
CA GLY A 25 8.42 23.51 -10.09
C GLY A 25 7.20 22.64 -10.33
N SER A 26 7.09 22.08 -11.54
CA SER A 26 6.19 20.96 -11.81
C SER A 26 6.67 19.76 -10.99
N SER A 27 6.16 19.64 -9.77
CA SER A 27 6.13 18.37 -9.05
C SER A 27 4.79 17.72 -9.38
N SER A 28 4.78 16.93 -10.45
CA SER A 28 3.65 16.05 -10.75
C SER A 28 3.50 15.03 -9.60
N PRO A 29 2.28 14.70 -9.19
CA PRO A 29 2.04 13.87 -8.03
C PRO A 29 2.55 12.45 -8.30
N SER A 30 3.22 11.89 -7.30
CA SER A 30 3.48 10.45 -7.16
C SER A 30 2.14 9.74 -7.04
N GLY A 31 1.49 9.51 -8.17
CA GLY A 31 0.31 8.68 -8.30
C GLY A 31 0.74 7.23 -8.20
N SER A 32 0.54 6.64 -7.03
CA SER A 32 0.44 5.19 -6.78
C SER A 32 -0.81 4.61 -7.45
N GLY A 33 -0.97 4.87 -8.75
CA GLY A 33 -1.87 4.13 -9.62
C GLY A 33 -1.08 3.00 -10.27
N PRO A 34 -1.72 1.85 -10.55
CA PRO A 34 -1.06 0.84 -11.37
C PRO A 34 -0.61 1.51 -12.68
N PRO A 35 0.60 1.19 -13.20
CA PRO A 35 1.05 1.72 -14.47
C PRO A 35 -0.07 1.50 -15.49
N SER A 36 -0.41 2.55 -16.24
CA SER A 36 -1.43 2.45 -17.29
C SER A 36 -0.98 1.35 -18.23
N ALA A 37 -1.63 0.18 -18.12
CA ALA A 37 -1.21 -1.06 -18.75
C ALA A 37 -1.48 -1.01 -20.26
N ILE A 38 -0.70 -0.18 -20.96
CA ILE A 38 -0.73 -0.08 -22.42
C ILE A 38 0.10 -1.25 -22.94
N LEU A 39 -0.58 -2.23 -23.53
CA LEU A 39 0.11 -3.26 -24.30
C LEU A 39 0.68 -2.62 -25.56
N PHE A 40 2.00 -2.71 -25.74
CA PHE A 40 2.62 -2.24 -26.97
C PHE A 40 2.23 -3.16 -28.13
N GLN A 41 1.74 -2.56 -29.22
CA GLN A 41 1.42 -3.25 -30.47
C GLN A 41 2.70 -3.64 -31.22
N PRO A 42 2.73 -4.72 -32.02
CA PRO A 42 3.91 -5.13 -32.78
C PRO A 42 4.48 -3.98 -33.64
N HIS A 43 5.81 -3.86 -33.67
CA HIS A 43 6.54 -2.83 -34.45
C HIS A 43 7.28 -3.46 -35.63
N SER A 44 7.49 -2.69 -36.70
CA SER A 44 8.20 -3.15 -37.90
C SER A 44 9.72 -3.24 -37.70
N ASP A 45 10.30 -2.29 -36.94
CA ASP A 45 11.69 -2.38 -36.50
C ASP A 45 11.88 -3.52 -35.49
N THR A 46 12.78 -4.44 -35.80
CA THR A 46 13.06 -5.64 -35.00
C THR A 46 13.56 -5.32 -33.58
N ARG A 47 14.34 -4.25 -33.39
CA ARG A 47 14.87 -3.87 -32.07
C ARG A 47 13.74 -3.34 -31.17
N VAL A 48 12.89 -2.48 -31.72
CA VAL A 48 11.71 -1.93 -31.02
C VAL A 48 10.71 -3.06 -30.74
N ALA A 49 10.47 -3.95 -31.71
CA ALA A 49 9.56 -5.10 -31.54
C ALA A 49 10.01 -6.04 -30.41
N ASN A 50 11.32 -6.29 -30.28
CA ASN A 50 11.87 -7.10 -29.19
C ASN A 50 11.64 -6.44 -27.82
N LEU A 51 11.82 -5.12 -27.71
CA LEU A 51 11.56 -4.39 -26.46
C LEU A 51 10.07 -4.39 -26.09
N PHE A 52 9.19 -4.22 -27.07
CA PHE A 52 7.74 -4.27 -26.86
C PHE A 52 7.30 -5.65 -26.37
N SER A 53 7.80 -6.72 -27.02
CA SER A 53 7.53 -8.09 -26.61
C SER A 53 8.02 -8.37 -25.18
N TYR A 54 9.22 -7.88 -24.85
CA TYR A 54 9.79 -8.01 -23.51
C TYR A 54 8.97 -7.25 -22.46
N TYR A 55 8.57 -6.00 -22.74
CA TYR A 55 7.69 -5.22 -21.86
C TYR A 55 6.37 -5.94 -21.63
N ASN A 56 5.70 -6.39 -22.69
CA ASN A 56 4.42 -7.11 -22.60
C ASN A 56 4.53 -8.41 -21.79
N THR A 57 5.70 -9.07 -21.84
CA THR A 57 5.98 -10.26 -21.01
C THR A 57 6.10 -9.88 -19.54
N LEU A 58 6.86 -8.82 -19.23
CA LEU A 58 6.97 -8.31 -17.85
C LEU A 58 5.62 -7.85 -17.30
N LEU A 59 4.81 -7.16 -18.10
CA LEU A 59 3.46 -6.71 -17.72
C LEU A 59 2.55 -7.89 -17.36
N LYS A 60 2.60 -8.99 -18.12
CA LYS A 60 1.84 -10.21 -17.77
C LYS A 60 2.29 -10.80 -16.44
N GLN A 61 3.61 -10.88 -16.20
CA GLN A 61 4.16 -11.39 -14.95
C GLN A 61 3.78 -10.48 -13.77
N TYR A 62 3.89 -9.16 -13.94
CA TYR A 62 3.50 -8.16 -12.96
C TYR A 62 2.03 -8.32 -12.58
N ASN A 63 1.12 -8.38 -13.56
CA ASN A 63 -0.32 -8.50 -13.29
C ASN A 63 -0.65 -9.78 -12.50
N LEU A 64 -0.01 -10.91 -12.83
CA LEU A 64 -0.19 -12.16 -12.12
C LEU A 64 0.30 -12.06 -10.67
N LYS A 65 1.50 -11.53 -10.47
CA LYS A 65 2.10 -11.37 -9.12
C LYS A 65 1.41 -10.30 -8.28
N ALA A 66 0.91 -9.24 -8.89
CA ALA A 66 0.15 -8.19 -8.23
C ALA A 66 -1.18 -8.75 -7.67
N ALA A 67 -1.87 -9.58 -8.45
CA ALA A 67 -3.07 -10.28 -7.98
C ALA A 67 -2.77 -11.22 -6.81
N GLU A 68 -1.69 -12.01 -6.90
CA GLU A 68 -1.22 -12.90 -5.83
C GLU A 68 -0.88 -12.13 -4.54
N CYS A 69 -0.12 -11.04 -4.66
CA CYS A 69 0.22 -10.14 -3.54
C CYS A 69 -1.04 -9.56 -2.86
N GLU A 70 -2.07 -9.21 -3.63
CA GLU A 70 -3.30 -8.66 -3.07
C GLU A 70 -4.12 -9.70 -2.28
N ILE A 71 -4.15 -10.94 -2.77
CA ILE A 71 -4.75 -12.06 -2.03
C ILE A 71 -4.00 -12.26 -0.71
N LEU A 72 -2.66 -12.33 -0.74
CA LEU A 72 -1.83 -12.53 0.45
C LEU A 72 -1.98 -11.40 1.47
N LYS A 73 -2.13 -10.14 1.02
CA LYS A 73 -2.44 -9.00 1.92
C LYS A 73 -3.74 -9.23 2.68
N GLN A 74 -4.81 -9.61 1.98
CA GLN A 74 -6.11 -9.84 2.60
C GLN A 74 -6.09 -11.04 3.56
N GLU A 75 -5.38 -12.11 3.20
CA GLU A 75 -5.25 -13.27 4.07
C GLU A 75 -4.44 -12.96 5.34
N CYS A 76 -3.36 -12.17 5.21
CA CYS A 76 -2.59 -11.70 6.36
C CYS A 76 -3.46 -10.85 7.30
N GLU A 77 -4.27 -9.94 6.76
CA GLU A 77 -5.16 -9.10 7.57
C GLU A 77 -6.18 -9.95 8.33
N LYS A 78 -6.83 -10.90 7.65
CA LYS A 78 -7.77 -11.84 8.29
C LYS A 78 -7.11 -12.65 9.41
N ARG A 79 -5.92 -13.20 9.17
CA ARG A 79 -5.19 -13.99 10.18
C ARG A 79 -4.72 -13.13 11.35
N ASN A 80 -4.26 -11.92 11.10
CA ASN A 80 -3.87 -10.99 12.16
C ASN A 80 -5.03 -10.72 13.14
N VAL A 81 -6.24 -10.54 12.64
CA VAL A 81 -7.45 -10.40 13.50
C VAL A 81 -7.67 -11.65 14.36
N VAL A 82 -7.49 -12.85 13.81
CA VAL A 82 -7.63 -14.12 14.56
C VAL A 82 -6.56 -14.24 15.65
N VAL A 83 -5.30 -13.94 15.33
CA VAL A 83 -4.18 -13.97 16.29
C VAL A 83 -4.48 -13.01 17.44
N GLN A 84 -4.82 -11.75 17.14
CA GLN A 84 -5.18 -10.76 18.15
C GLN A 84 -6.36 -11.20 19.02
N GLY A 85 -7.40 -11.78 18.41
CA GLY A 85 -8.56 -12.32 19.13
C GLY A 85 -8.19 -13.43 20.11
N LYS A 86 -7.34 -14.38 19.69
CA LYS A 86 -6.84 -15.47 20.55
C LYS A 86 -5.95 -14.93 21.67
N THR A 87 -5.08 -13.96 21.40
CA THR A 87 -4.25 -13.30 22.42
C THR A 87 -5.12 -12.60 23.48
N LEU A 88 -6.15 -11.86 23.06
CA LEU A 88 -7.07 -11.21 23.99
C LEU A 88 -7.84 -12.23 24.85
N LEU A 89 -8.29 -13.32 24.25
CA LEU A 89 -8.98 -14.40 24.97
C LEU A 89 -8.05 -15.05 26.00
N TYR A 90 -6.78 -15.27 25.66
CA TYR A 90 -5.76 -15.81 26.56
C TYR A 90 -5.56 -14.88 27.78
N ILE A 91 -5.32 -13.60 27.53
CA ILE A 91 -5.12 -12.59 28.60
C ILE A 91 -6.33 -12.53 29.53
N ARG A 92 -7.56 -12.49 28.97
CA ARG A 92 -8.79 -12.49 29.78
C ARG A 92 -8.95 -13.76 30.60
N THR A 93 -8.55 -14.91 30.07
CA THR A 93 -8.63 -16.19 30.79
C THR A 93 -7.63 -16.22 31.94
N LEU A 94 -6.40 -15.76 31.72
CA LEU A 94 -5.39 -15.62 32.78
C LEU A 94 -5.84 -14.66 33.89
N ALA A 95 -6.42 -13.51 33.53
CA ALA A 95 -6.93 -12.55 34.51
C ALA A 95 -8.06 -13.13 35.38
N LYS A 96 -8.84 -14.09 34.86
CA LYS A 96 -9.87 -14.76 35.67
C LYS A 96 -9.26 -15.76 36.66
N CYS A 97 -8.15 -16.43 36.30
CA CYS A 97 -7.49 -17.38 37.20
C CYS A 97 -7.09 -16.74 38.54
N THR A 98 -6.74 -15.45 38.58
CA THR A 98 -6.27 -14.78 39.80
C THR A 98 -7.39 -14.43 40.79
N HIS A 99 -8.67 -14.56 40.41
CA HIS A 99 -9.82 -14.10 41.21
C HIS A 99 -10.87 -15.19 41.50
N THR A 100 -10.57 -16.47 41.23
CA THR A 100 -11.53 -17.57 41.36
C THR A 100 -11.10 -18.64 42.35
N ASP A 101 -12.10 -19.35 42.89
CA ASP A 101 -11.94 -20.48 43.80
C ASP A 101 -11.05 -21.61 43.21
N PRO A 102 -10.42 -22.45 44.05
CA PRO A 102 -9.38 -23.39 43.63
C PRO A 102 -9.78 -24.40 42.54
N SER A 103 -11.02 -24.90 42.55
CA SER A 103 -11.50 -25.85 41.55
C SER A 103 -11.70 -25.20 40.17
N THR A 104 -12.26 -24.00 40.13
CA THR A 104 -12.42 -23.17 38.93
C THR A 104 -11.06 -22.71 38.38
N ASN A 105 -10.10 -22.44 39.26
CA ASN A 105 -8.73 -22.08 38.89
C ASN A 105 -8.04 -23.18 38.06
N LEU A 106 -8.16 -24.46 38.46
CA LEU A 106 -7.61 -25.59 37.72
C LEU A 106 -8.18 -25.67 36.29
N GLN A 107 -9.50 -25.51 36.13
CA GLN A 107 -10.16 -25.54 34.82
C GLN A 107 -9.76 -24.34 33.95
N LEU A 108 -9.68 -23.14 34.53
CA LEU A 108 -9.24 -21.94 33.82
C LEU A 108 -7.77 -22.04 33.38
N LYS A 109 -6.91 -22.66 34.19
CA LYS A 109 -5.51 -22.91 33.86
C LYS A 109 -5.35 -23.92 32.72
N ALA A 110 -6.15 -24.99 32.71
CA ALA A 110 -6.18 -25.91 31.58
C ALA A 110 -6.67 -25.21 30.29
N THR A 111 -7.70 -24.36 30.42
CA THR A 111 -8.24 -23.57 29.31
C THR A 111 -7.22 -22.58 28.77
N SER A 112 -6.51 -21.86 29.65
CA SER A 112 -5.48 -20.89 29.22
C SER A 112 -4.32 -21.56 28.51
N ASN A 113 -3.87 -22.74 28.98
CA ASN A 113 -2.86 -23.53 28.29
C ASN A 113 -3.31 -23.96 26.89
N CYS A 114 -4.55 -24.43 26.75
CA CYS A 114 -5.11 -24.78 25.44
C CYS A 114 -5.19 -23.58 24.48
N ILE A 115 -5.62 -22.41 24.99
CA ILE A 115 -5.65 -21.18 24.18
C ILE A 115 -4.22 -20.78 23.78
N LYS A 116 -3.25 -20.90 24.69
CA LYS A 116 -1.85 -20.57 24.42
C LYS A 116 -1.29 -21.41 23.27
N GLU A 117 -1.39 -22.73 23.35
CA GLU A 117 -0.91 -23.64 22.29
C GLU A 117 -1.58 -23.35 20.94
N ASN A 118 -2.90 -23.12 20.95
CA ASN A 118 -3.63 -22.76 19.74
C ASN A 118 -3.27 -21.36 19.20
N SER A 119 -2.83 -20.43 20.05
CA SER A 119 -2.35 -19.11 19.66
C SER A 119 -0.98 -19.19 19.01
N GLU A 120 -0.05 -19.96 19.60
CA GLU A 120 1.29 -20.18 19.05
C GLU A 120 1.23 -20.83 17.66
N LYS A 121 0.28 -21.76 17.45
CA LYS A 121 0.05 -22.37 16.15
C LYS A 121 -0.43 -21.37 15.10
N GLU A 122 -1.39 -20.50 15.44
CA GLU A 122 -1.86 -19.46 14.50
C GLU A 122 -0.78 -18.42 14.23
N GLU A 123 -0.03 -18.03 15.25
CA GLU A 123 1.05 -17.06 15.10
C GLU A 123 2.12 -17.58 14.14
N ARG A 124 2.48 -18.88 14.23
CA ARG A 124 3.38 -19.50 13.27
C ARG A 124 2.85 -19.43 11.84
N LEU A 125 1.59 -19.82 11.62
CA LEU A 125 0.96 -19.76 10.29
C LEU A 125 0.88 -18.32 9.76
N TYR A 126 0.62 -17.35 10.65
CA TYR A 126 0.61 -15.93 10.29
C TYR A 126 2.00 -15.45 9.88
N ILE A 127 3.06 -15.86 10.58
CA ILE A 127 4.45 -15.51 10.24
C ILE A 127 4.85 -16.12 8.89
N GLU A 128 4.51 -17.38 8.65
CA GLU A 128 4.76 -18.05 7.36
C GLU A 128 4.07 -17.30 6.20
N LEU A 129 2.79 -16.98 6.36
CA LEU A 129 2.03 -16.21 5.37
C LEU A 129 2.59 -14.79 5.17
N LEU A 130 3.04 -14.15 6.25
CA LEU A 130 3.64 -12.82 6.18
C LEU A 130 4.95 -12.83 5.41
N ALA A 131 5.77 -13.87 5.57
CA ALA A 131 7.00 -14.04 4.82
C ALA A 131 6.71 -14.22 3.32
N GLU A 132 5.73 -15.07 2.98
CA GLU A 132 5.28 -15.26 1.60
C GLU A 132 4.75 -13.96 0.97
N LYS A 133 3.92 -13.21 1.71
CA LYS A 133 3.45 -11.88 1.30
C LYS A 133 4.62 -10.94 1.00
N ILE A 134 5.62 -10.86 1.88
CA ILE A 134 6.77 -9.97 1.70
C ILE A 134 7.54 -10.33 0.44
N ASP A 135 7.76 -11.62 0.21
CA ASP A 135 8.48 -12.11 -0.98
C ASP A 135 7.72 -11.79 -2.27
N VAL A 136 6.46 -12.21 -2.38
CA VAL A 136 5.62 -12.01 -3.57
C VAL A 136 5.41 -10.51 -3.86
N CYS A 137 5.08 -9.70 -2.86
CA CYS A 137 4.93 -8.26 -3.06
C CYS A 137 6.29 -7.59 -3.38
N GLY A 138 7.40 -8.15 -2.90
CA GLY A 138 8.75 -7.73 -3.29
C GLY A 138 9.03 -8.01 -4.76
N GLU A 139 8.61 -9.16 -5.29
CA GLU A 139 8.68 -9.47 -6.71
C GLU A 139 7.88 -8.49 -7.57
N VAL A 140 6.69 -8.08 -7.12
CA VAL A 140 5.86 -7.07 -7.79
C VAL A 140 6.64 -5.76 -7.97
N ASN A 141 7.25 -5.25 -6.90
CA ASN A 141 8.05 -4.02 -6.95
C ASN A 141 9.25 -4.15 -7.91
N ARG A 142 9.89 -5.32 -7.94
CA ARG A 142 11.00 -5.59 -8.88
C ARG A 142 10.54 -5.63 -10.34
N LEU A 143 9.38 -6.24 -10.60
CA LEU A 143 8.79 -6.32 -11.94
C LEU A 143 8.37 -4.93 -12.43
N GLU A 144 7.76 -4.12 -11.56
CA GLU A 144 7.40 -2.74 -11.86
C GLU A 144 8.63 -1.90 -12.23
N ALA A 145 9.70 -1.98 -11.44
CA ALA A 145 10.95 -1.28 -11.74
C ALA A 145 11.54 -1.68 -13.10
N ARG A 146 11.53 -2.98 -13.43
CA ARG A 146 12.00 -3.49 -14.74
C ARG A 146 11.12 -3.02 -15.89
N MET A 147 9.80 -3.00 -15.70
CA MET A 147 8.87 -2.48 -16.70
C MET A 147 9.14 -1.01 -16.99
N ASN A 148 9.28 -0.19 -15.94
CA ASN A 148 9.57 1.23 -16.07
C ASN A 148 10.91 1.48 -16.80
N GLU A 149 11.93 0.66 -16.53
CA GLU A 149 13.22 0.74 -17.24
C GLU A 149 13.05 0.44 -18.75
N VAL A 150 12.29 -0.59 -19.09
CA VAL A 150 12.05 -0.97 -20.50
C VAL A 150 11.19 0.09 -21.19
N GLU A 151 10.19 0.63 -20.51
CA GLU A 151 9.35 1.71 -21.01
C GLU A 151 10.17 2.96 -21.32
N ALA A 152 11.09 3.35 -20.43
CA ALA A 152 12.01 4.46 -20.68
C ALA A 152 12.90 4.23 -21.91
N LYS A 153 13.40 3.00 -22.12
CA LYS A 153 14.16 2.63 -23.33
C LYS A 153 13.32 2.71 -24.59
N ILE A 154 12.08 2.23 -24.53
CA ILE A 154 11.11 2.32 -25.62
C ILE A 154 10.87 3.79 -25.99
N GLN A 155 10.56 4.64 -25.01
CA GLN A 155 10.32 6.06 -25.24
C GLN A 155 11.55 6.72 -25.88
N SER A 156 12.75 6.48 -25.35
CA SER A 156 13.97 7.05 -25.92
C SER A 156 14.21 6.64 -27.37
N LEU A 157 13.91 5.39 -27.76
CA LEU A 157 14.05 4.95 -29.14
C LEU A 157 13.01 5.60 -30.06
N LEU A 158 11.74 5.62 -29.64
CA LEU A 158 10.66 6.21 -30.44
C LEU A 158 10.84 7.72 -30.64
N PHE A 159 11.40 8.43 -29.66
CA PHE A 159 11.75 9.85 -29.81
C PHE A 159 12.93 10.08 -30.76
N ASN A 160 13.93 9.19 -30.77
CA ASN A 160 15.11 9.32 -31.63
C ASN A 160 14.83 8.92 -33.09
N ASP A 161 13.91 7.99 -33.35
CA ASP A 161 13.50 7.61 -34.72
C ASP A 161 12.64 8.69 -35.42
N GLN A 162 12.16 9.70 -34.68
CA GLN A 162 11.39 10.84 -35.23
C GLN A 162 12.25 12.07 -35.61
N GLN A 163 13.56 12.06 -35.29
CA GLN A 163 14.52 13.10 -35.68
C GLN A 163 15.28 12.72 -36.96
#